data_AF-A0A3C1VG80-F1
#
_entry.id   AF-A0A3C1VG80-F1
#
_cell.length_a   1.000
_cell.length_b   1.000
_cell.length_c   1.000
_cell.angle_alpha   90.00
_cell.angle_beta   90.00
_cell.angle_gamma   90.00
#
_symmetry.space_group_name_H-M   'P 1'
#
loop_
_entity.id
_entity.type
_entity.pdbx_description
1 polymer ?
#
loop_
_entity_poly.entity_id
_entity_poly.type
_entity_poly.pdbx_seq_one_letter_code
_entity_poly.pdbx_strand_id
1 'polypeptide(L)'
;MKTKTAPARANYFLLSLLEQNGDYEYEHVGLIKVSKSVETVAERIARRWYDEESQKIGCGFLFHEGCVSVSVDEVKRVQQNDAKVLLRHLPLWE
;
A
#
# COMPACT_ATOMS: atom_id res chain seq x y z
N MET A 1 -20.83 -24.53 -24.66
CA MET A 1 -21.24 -23.29 -23.97
C MET A 1 -19.98 -22.61 -23.42
N LYS A 2 -19.62 -21.43 -23.89
CA LYS A 2 -18.48 -20.67 -23.34
C LYS A 2 -19.00 -19.84 -22.17
N THR A 3 -18.66 -20.22 -20.95
CA THR A 3 -18.90 -19.40 -19.75
C THR A 3 -18.08 -18.12 -19.91
N LYS A 4 -18.76 -17.00 -20.18
CA LYS A 4 -18.16 -15.67 -20.01
C LYS A 4 -17.86 -15.52 -18.53
N THR A 5 -16.62 -15.75 -18.13
CA THR A 5 -16.14 -15.43 -16.79
C THR A 5 -16.41 -13.94 -16.57
N ALA A 6 -17.33 -13.62 -15.66
CA ALA A 6 -17.57 -12.23 -15.28
C ALA A 6 -16.22 -11.61 -14.88
N PRO A 7 -15.91 -10.37 -15.30
CA PRO A 7 -14.66 -9.74 -14.92
C PRO A 7 -14.57 -9.75 -13.40
N ALA A 8 -13.49 -10.31 -12.85
CA ALA A 8 -13.24 -10.30 -11.42
C ALA A 8 -13.43 -8.87 -10.93
N ARG A 9 -14.40 -8.65 -10.04
CA ARG A 9 -14.67 -7.31 -9.49
C ARG A 9 -13.37 -6.82 -8.85
N ALA A 10 -12.79 -5.76 -9.40
CA ALA A 10 -11.59 -5.18 -8.84
C ALA A 10 -11.87 -4.76 -7.39
N ASN A 11 -11.06 -5.27 -6.46
CA ASN A 11 -11.17 -4.89 -5.06
C ASN A 11 -10.29 -3.67 -4.82
N TYR A 12 -10.88 -2.62 -4.28
CA TYR A 12 -10.17 -1.42 -3.87
C TYR A 12 -9.95 -1.48 -2.36
N PHE A 13 -8.77 -1.05 -1.94
CA PHE A 13 -8.43 -0.89 -0.53
C PHE A 13 -7.76 0.46 -0.32
N LEU A 14 -7.98 1.04 0.84
CA LEU A 14 -7.19 2.12 1.39
C LEU A 14 -5.98 1.48 2.08
N LEU A 15 -4.79 1.97 1.79
CA LEU A 15 -3.54 1.57 2.41
C LEU A 15 -2.96 2.78 3.12
N SER A 16 -2.75 2.67 4.42
CA SER A 16 -1.94 3.60 5.21
C SER A 16 -0.55 2.99 5.41
N LEU A 17 0.47 3.78 5.10
CA LEU A 17 1.87 3.48 5.39
C LEU A 17 2.35 4.44 6.47
N LEU A 18 3.07 3.91 7.45
CA LEU A 18 3.70 4.71 8.48
C LEU A 18 5.18 4.86 8.16
N GLU A 19 5.63 6.11 8.03
CA GLU A 19 7.03 6.48 7.89
C GLU A 19 7.54 7.08 9.19
N GLN A 20 8.51 6.43 9.81
CA GLN A 20 9.26 6.98 10.92
C GLN A 20 10.57 7.56 10.38
N ASN A 21 10.92 8.80 10.73
CA ASN A 21 12.18 9.45 10.40
C ASN A 21 12.76 10.12 11.65
N GLY A 22 13.61 9.39 12.38
CA GLY A 22 14.10 9.79 13.69
C GLY A 22 12.95 9.84 14.70
N ASP A 23 12.72 11.02 15.26
CA ASP A 23 11.61 11.30 16.19
C ASP A 23 10.30 11.71 15.49
N TYR A 24 10.32 11.84 14.16
CA TYR A 24 9.15 12.24 13.39
C TYR A 24 8.42 11.03 12.80
N GLU A 25 7.10 11.14 12.73
CA GLU A 25 6.21 10.12 12.17
C GLU A 25 5.30 10.76 11.13
N TYR A 26 5.17 10.12 9.97
CA TYR A 26 4.34 10.55 8.85
C TYR A 26 3.45 9.42 8.39
N GLU A 27 2.16 9.70 8.20
CA GLU A 27 1.22 8.76 7.60
C GLU A 27 1.03 9.09 6.11
N HIS A 28 1.19 8.07 5.27
CA HIS A 28 0.93 8.16 3.84
C HIS A 28 -0.26 7.30 3.48
N VAL A 29 -1.28 7.91 2.88
CA VAL A 29 -2.52 7.20 2.52
C VAL A 29 -2.69 7.15 1.01
N GLY A 30 -2.94 5.96 0.50
CA GLY A 30 -3.19 5.72 -0.91
C GLY A 30 -4.27 4.67 -1.14
N LEU A 31 -4.80 4.64 -2.35
CA LEU A 31 -5.66 3.57 -2.82
C LEU A 31 -4.82 2.50 -3.51
N ILE A 32 -5.16 1.24 -3.30
CA ILE A 32 -4.62 0.12 -4.06
C ILE A 32 -5.74 -0.66 -4.73
N LYS A 33 -5.51 -1.08 -5.97
CA LYS A 33 -6.44 -1.91 -6.73
C LYS A 33 -5.87 -3.31 -6.85
N VAL A 34 -6.46 -4.24 -6.11
CA VAL A 34 -5.87 -5.58 -5.96
C VAL A 34 -6.74 -6.64 -6.61
N SER A 35 -6.11 -7.45 -7.45
CA SER A 35 -6.66 -8.69 -8.01
C SER A 35 -6.14 -9.96 -7.33
N LYS A 36 -5.13 -9.82 -6.45
CA LYS A 36 -4.45 -10.89 -5.69
C LYS A 36 -4.65 -10.71 -4.17
N SER A 37 -3.71 -11.18 -3.34
CA SER A 37 -3.66 -10.87 -1.90
C SER A 37 -3.29 -9.40 -1.68
N VAL A 38 -4.06 -8.73 -0.83
CA VAL A 38 -3.90 -7.29 -0.53
C VAL A 38 -2.65 -7.05 0.31
N GLU A 39 -2.35 -7.98 1.22
CA GLU A 39 -1.20 -7.97 2.11
C GLU A 39 0.11 -7.99 1.30
N THR A 40 0.21 -8.89 0.32
CA THR A 40 1.41 -8.96 -0.55
C THR A 40 1.61 -7.69 -1.36
N VAL A 41 0.53 -7.04 -1.81
CA VAL A 41 0.62 -5.78 -2.57
C VAL A 41 1.02 -4.63 -1.65
N ALA A 42 0.40 -4.53 -0.47
CA ALA A 42 0.70 -3.51 0.53
C ALA A 42 2.17 -3.56 0.97
N GLU A 43 2.66 -4.75 1.33
CA GLU A 43 4.07 -4.95 1.67
C GLU A 43 4.99 -4.52 0.53
N ARG A 44 4.70 -4.94 -0.71
CA ARG A 44 5.51 -4.57 -1.88
C ARG A 44 5.55 -3.07 -2.11
N ILE A 45 4.44 -2.36 -1.89
CA ILE A 45 4.40 -0.89 -2.02
C ILE A 45 5.27 -0.25 -0.94
N ALA A 46 5.15 -0.67 0.32
CA ALA A 46 6.05 -0.23 1.39
C ALA A 46 7.53 -0.47 1.02
N ARG A 47 7.85 -1.61 0.37
CA ARG A 47 9.18 -1.94 -0.14
C ARG A 47 9.70 -1.10 -1.31
N ARG A 48 8.85 -0.32 -1.97
CA ARG A 48 9.28 0.52 -3.10
C ARG A 48 9.60 1.93 -2.70
N TRP A 49 9.11 2.36 -1.53
CA TRP A 49 9.40 3.70 -1.02
C TRP A 49 10.88 3.84 -0.60
N TYR A 50 11.55 2.71 -0.32
CA TYR A 50 12.99 2.63 -0.06
C TYR A 50 13.59 1.44 -0.82
N ASP A 51 14.69 1.64 -1.54
CA ASP A 51 15.27 0.71 -2.53
C ASP A 51 16.13 -0.44 -1.93
N GLU A 52 16.65 -1.32 -2.80
CA GLU A 52 17.22 -2.65 -2.49
C GLU A 52 18.53 -2.65 -1.67
N GLU A 53 19.16 -1.50 -1.40
CA GLU A 53 20.33 -1.43 -0.49
C GLU A 53 19.96 -1.11 0.98
N SER A 54 18.66 -0.96 1.26
CA SER A 54 18.11 -0.61 2.57
C SER A 54 17.76 -1.86 3.39
N GLN A 55 18.68 -2.29 4.27
CA GLN A 55 18.55 -3.57 4.99
C GLN A 55 17.25 -3.69 5.80
N LYS A 56 16.76 -4.94 5.79
CA LYS A 56 15.45 -5.35 6.27
C LYS A 56 15.45 -5.61 7.78
N ILE A 57 14.53 -4.99 8.52
CA ILE A 57 14.15 -5.50 9.85
C ILE A 57 12.63 -5.63 9.87
N GLY A 58 12.13 -6.88 9.85
CA GLY A 58 10.69 -7.14 9.97
C GLY A 58 9.84 -6.35 8.96
N CYS A 59 8.66 -5.90 9.38
CA CYS A 59 7.67 -5.20 8.56
C CYS A 59 8.09 -3.77 8.13
N GLY A 60 9.38 -3.49 7.90
CA GLY A 60 9.84 -2.18 7.39
C GLY A 60 11.28 -2.12 6.87
N PHE A 61 11.64 -0.95 6.33
CA PHE A 61 12.95 -0.59 5.75
C PHE A 61 13.78 0.27 6.69
N LEU A 62 15.10 0.30 6.54
CA LEU A 62 15.99 1.27 7.19
C LEU A 62 16.97 1.85 6.15
N PHE A 63 16.94 3.17 5.92
CA PHE A 63 17.94 3.87 5.09
C PHE A 63 19.01 4.55 5.96
N HIS A 64 20.24 4.59 5.44
CA HIS A 64 21.50 5.18 5.93
C HIS A 64 21.46 5.93 7.28
N GLU A 65 22.28 5.49 8.24
CA GLU A 65 22.39 6.01 9.62
C GLU A 65 21.18 5.75 10.55
N GLY A 66 20.19 4.96 10.12
CA GLY A 66 19.28 4.25 11.03
C GLY A 66 18.03 5.00 11.47
N CYS A 67 17.64 6.08 10.78
CA CYS A 67 16.52 6.91 11.23
C CYS A 67 15.23 6.73 10.44
N VAL A 68 15.25 6.22 9.20
CA VAL A 68 14.03 6.19 8.36
C VAL A 68 13.50 4.78 8.18
N SER A 69 12.24 4.53 8.55
CA SER A 69 11.55 3.26 8.28
C SER A 69 10.13 3.43 7.78
N VAL A 70 9.70 2.56 6.86
CA VAL A 70 8.30 2.50 6.39
C VAL A 70 7.69 1.13 6.57
N SER A 71 6.50 1.09 7.16
CA SER A 71 5.71 -0.12 7.39
C SER A 71 4.25 0.08 6.93
N VAL A 72 3.54 -1.04 6.78
CA VAL A 72 2.09 -1.02 6.58
C VAL A 72 1.42 -0.83 7.93
N ASP A 73 0.61 0.21 8.06
CA ASP A 73 -0.18 0.49 9.27
C ASP A 73 -1.58 -0.12 9.17
N GLU A 74 -2.39 0.36 8.21
CA GLU A 74 -3.76 -0.10 8.00
C GLU A 74 -4.02 -0.50 6.54
N VAL A 75 -4.80 -1.57 6.37
CA VAL A 75 -5.40 -1.94 5.09
C VAL A 75 -6.91 -2.06 5.25
N LYS A 76 -7.67 -1.16 4.64
CA LYS A 76 -9.13 -1.12 4.76
C LYS A 76 -9.80 -1.35 3.42
N ARG A 77 -10.75 -2.29 3.36
CA ARG A 77 -11.52 -2.52 2.14
C ARG A 77 -12.43 -1.32 1.84
N VAL A 78 -12.45 -0.91 0.57
CA VAL A 78 -13.25 0.20 0.07
C VAL A 78 -14.29 -0.32 -0.92
N GLN A 79 -15.52 0.17 -0.82
CA GLN A 79 -16.55 -0.16 -1.80
C GLN A 79 -16.26 0.52 -3.14
N GLN A 80 -16.68 -0.09 -4.23
CA GLN A 80 -16.38 0.43 -5.57
C GLN A 80 -16.91 1.86 -5.82
N ASN A 81 -18.02 2.25 -5.18
CA ASN A 81 -18.55 3.61 -5.30
C ASN A 81 -17.70 4.62 -4.55
N ASP A 82 -17.28 4.30 -3.32
CA ASP A 82 -16.42 5.15 -2.50
C ASP A 82 -15.04 5.30 -3.13
N ALA A 83 -14.50 4.24 -3.73
CA ALA A 83 -13.22 4.27 -4.44
C ALA A 83 -13.23 5.32 -5.57
N LYS A 84 -14.34 5.50 -6.29
CA LYS A 84 -14.43 6.53 -7.35
C LYS A 84 -14.31 7.95 -6.79
N VAL A 85 -14.81 8.18 -5.58
CA VAL A 85 -14.71 9.48 -4.90
C VAL A 85 -13.30 9.67 -4.38
N LEU A 86 -12.77 8.67 -3.69
CA LEU A 86 -11.43 8.71 -3.09
C LEU A 86 -10.31 8.85 -4.14
N LEU A 87 -10.46 8.26 -5.34
CA LEU A 87 -9.52 8.43 -6.45
C LEU A 87 -9.37 9.89 -6.93
N ARG A 88 -10.27 10.80 -6.53
CA ARG A 88 -10.15 12.24 -6.83
C ARG A 88 -9.22 12.97 -5.87
N HIS A 89 -8.93 12.36 -4.72
CA HIS A 89 -8.23 12.99 -3.61
C HIS A 89 -6.98 12.22 -3.18
N LEU A 90 -6.91 10.92 -3.48
CA LEU A 90 -5.82 10.04 -3.07
C LEU A 90 -5.11 9.46 -4.30
N PRO A 91 -3.78 9.23 -4.18
CA PRO A 91 -3.03 8.53 -5.21
C PRO A 91 -3.50 7.08 -5.34
N LEU A 92 -3.43 6.55 -6.56
CA LEU A 92 -3.56 5.12 -6.82
C LEU A 92 -2.16 4.51 -6.90
N TRP A 93 -1.85 3.55 -6.02
CA TRP A 93 -0.59 2.82 -5.98
C TRP A 93 -0.72 1.43 -6.62
N GLU A 94 0.32 0.98 -7.33
CA GLU A 94 0.35 -0.28 -8.12
C GLU A 94 1.40 -1.30 -7.66
#